data_AF-A0A0S8G2A4-F1
#
_entry.id   AF-A0A0S8G2A4-F1
#
_cell.length_a   1.000
_cell.length_b   1.000
_cell.length_c   1.000
_cell.angle_alpha   90.00
_cell.angle_beta   90.00
_cell.angle_gamma   90.00
#
_symmetry.space_group_name_H-M   'P 1'
#
loop_
_entity.id
_entity.type
_entity.pdbx_description
1 polymer ?
#
loop_
_entity_poly.entity_id
_entity_poly.type
_entity_poly.pdbx_seq_one_letter_code
_entity_poly.pdbx_strand_id
1 'polypeptide(L)'
;MKRLAFGTLIFVLLPVLANAATAFVWNFDPLDRFYDPEIEDSIDCSYWLERTLIEQGHTVDADINLPGDLNSYDVVFVTTGWFRC
;
A
#
# COMPACT_ATOMS: atom_id res chain seq x y z
N MET A 1 15.91 -0.68 39.36
CA MET A 1 14.49 -0.86 38.95
C MET A 1 14.07 0.00 37.75
N LYS A 2 14.39 1.31 37.68
CA LYS A 2 13.99 2.17 36.53
C LYS A 2 14.54 1.75 35.15
N ARG A 3 15.74 1.16 35.10
CA ARG A 3 16.38 0.69 33.85
C ARG A 3 15.75 -0.60 33.29
N LEU A 4 15.14 -1.42 34.14
CA LEU A 4 14.48 -2.68 33.72
C LEU A 4 13.14 -2.38 33.04
N ALA A 5 12.38 -1.41 33.58
CA ALA A 5 11.10 -0.97 33.00
C ALA A 5 11.24 -0.33 31.61
N PHE A 6 12.36 0.35 31.34
CA PHE A 6 12.62 1.00 30.04
C PHE A 6 12.90 -0.02 28.93
N GLY A 7 13.62 -1.11 29.24
CA GLY A 7 13.89 -2.19 28.29
C GLY A 7 12.63 -2.96 27.89
N THR A 8 11.73 -3.23 28.85
CA THR A 8 10.46 -3.91 28.58
C THR A 8 9.53 -3.09 27.70
N LEU A 9 9.50 -1.76 27.86
CA LEU A 9 8.67 -0.87 27.04
C LEU A 9 9.08 -0.89 25.56
N ILE A 10 10.37 -0.92 25.26
CA ILE A 10 10.90 -0.98 23.89
C ILE A 10 10.53 -2.31 23.21
N PHE A 11 10.63 -3.43 23.93
CA PHE A 11 10.27 -4.75 23.40
C PHE A 11 8.76 -4.93 23.15
N VAL A 12 7.91 -4.19 23.85
CA VAL A 12 6.45 -4.21 23.64
C VAL A 12 6.04 -3.29 22.48
N LEU A 13 6.81 -2.24 22.17
CA LEU A 13 6.53 -1.32 21.06
C LEU A 13 7.08 -1.80 19.71
N LEU A 14 8.12 -2.63 19.71
CA LEU A 14 8.74 -3.20 18.50
C LEU A 14 7.78 -4.00 17.58
N PRO A 15 6.87 -4.85 18.08
CA PRO A 15 5.94 -5.61 17.24
C PRO A 15 4.92 -4.72 16.53
N VAL A 16 4.57 -3.57 17.13
CA VAL A 16 3.64 -2.59 16.53
C VAL A 16 4.31 -1.87 15.36
N LEU A 17 5.62 -1.67 15.42
CA LEU A 17 6.42 -1.08 14.34
C LEU A 17 6.78 -2.07 13.22
N ALA A 18 6.62 -3.38 13.45
CA ALA A 18 7.08 -4.44 12.55
C ALA A 18 5.98 -5.08 11.68
N ASN A 19 4.72 -4.61 11.75
CA ASN A 19 3.60 -5.18 10.98
C ASN A 19 3.34 -4.45 9.64
N ALA A 20 4.34 -3.78 9.08
CA ALA A 20 4.23 -3.22 7.74
C ALA A 20 4.27 -4.36 6.71
N ALA A 21 3.09 -4.82 6.27
CA ALA A 21 2.98 -5.70 5.11
C ALA A 21 3.57 -5.02 3.85
N THR A 22 4.14 -5.83 2.96
CA THR A 22 4.61 -5.41 1.63
C THR A 22 3.54 -5.76 0.61
N ALA A 23 2.87 -4.74 0.08
CA ALA A 23 1.78 -4.88 -0.87
C ALA A 23 2.27 -4.58 -2.29
N PHE A 24 1.83 -5.38 -3.26
CA PHE A 24 1.93 -5.04 -4.68
C PHE A 24 0.57 -4.58 -5.20
N VAL A 25 0.52 -3.44 -5.89
CA VAL A 25 -0.67 -2.93 -6.57
C VAL A 25 -0.44 -2.99 -8.07
N TRP A 26 -1.15 -3.89 -8.74
CA TRP A 26 -1.12 -3.99 -10.19
C TRP A 26 -2.24 -3.13 -10.80
N ASN A 27 -1.85 -2.03 -11.45
CA ASN A 27 -2.77 -1.18 -12.19
C ASN A 27 -2.90 -1.65 -13.65
N PHE A 28 -3.89 -2.50 -13.90
CA PHE A 28 -4.08 -3.13 -15.22
C PHE A 28 -4.52 -2.14 -16.31
N ASP A 29 -5.19 -1.04 -15.95
CA ASP A 29 -5.65 -0.01 -16.89
C ASP A 29 -5.29 1.40 -16.40
N PRO A 30 -4.01 1.80 -16.54
CA PRO A 30 -3.53 3.10 -16.06
C PRO A 30 -4.09 4.29 -16.85
N LEU A 31 -4.70 4.03 -18.01
CA LEU A 31 -5.32 5.05 -18.85
C LEU A 31 -6.75 5.37 -18.40
N ASP A 32 -7.35 4.53 -17.56
CA ASP A 32 -8.66 4.80 -16.97
C ASP A 32 -8.53 5.75 -15.79
N ARG A 33 -8.55 7.04 -16.13
CA ARG A 33 -8.37 8.14 -15.20
C ARG A 33 -9.65 8.95 -15.06
N PHE A 34 -9.92 9.40 -13.84
CA PHE A 34 -11.06 10.26 -13.50
C PHE A 34 -10.59 11.43 -12.62
N TYR A 35 -11.28 12.57 -12.76
CA TYR A 35 -10.97 13.76 -11.97
C TYR A 35 -11.38 13.57 -10.52
N ASP A 36 -10.47 13.86 -9.60
CA ASP A 36 -10.72 13.89 -8.17
C ASP A 36 -10.56 15.33 -7.65
N PRO A 37 -11.63 15.90 -7.06
CA PRO A 37 -11.62 17.28 -6.59
C PRO A 37 -10.78 17.50 -5.32
N GLU A 38 -10.46 16.48 -4.53
CA GLU A 38 -9.67 16.62 -3.29
C GLU A 38 -8.20 16.92 -3.59
N ILE A 39 -7.71 16.36 -4.69
CA ILE A 39 -6.34 16.53 -5.18
C ILE A 39 -6.23 17.52 -6.36
N GLU A 40 -7.38 18.02 -6.81
CA GLU A 40 -7.53 18.93 -7.95
C GLU A 40 -6.89 18.40 -9.27
N ASP A 41 -6.81 17.08 -9.45
CA ASP A 41 -6.17 16.42 -10.60
C ASP A 41 -6.89 15.11 -10.98
N SER A 42 -6.52 14.51 -12.10
CA SER A 42 -7.00 13.18 -12.50
C SER A 42 -6.16 12.07 -11.87
N ILE A 43 -6.81 11.06 -11.31
CA ILE A 43 -6.20 9.85 -10.78
C ILE A 43 -6.66 8.62 -11.54
N ASP A 44 -5.85 7.57 -11.46
CA ASP A 44 -6.21 6.24 -11.92
C ASP A 44 -6.83 5.40 -10.79
N CYS A 45 -7.19 4.17 -11.13
CA CYS A 45 -7.86 3.24 -10.24
C CYS A 45 -6.99 2.75 -9.06
N SER A 46 -5.66 2.91 -9.09
CA SER A 46 -4.78 2.44 -8.02
C SER A 46 -4.48 3.52 -6.98
N TYR A 47 -4.61 4.80 -7.33
CA TYR A 47 -4.21 5.92 -6.48
C TYR A 47 -4.67 5.82 -5.01
N TRP A 48 -5.98 5.78 -4.74
CA TRP A 48 -6.48 5.79 -3.36
C TRP A 48 -6.16 4.51 -2.59
N LEU A 49 -5.97 3.40 -3.30
CA LEU A 49 -5.53 2.16 -2.69
C LEU A 49 -4.08 2.28 -2.20
N GLU A 50 -3.19 2.80 -3.04
CA GLU A 50 -1.79 3.07 -2.68
C GLU A 50 -1.71 4.05 -1.50
N ARG A 51 -2.44 5.17 -1.58
CA ARG A 51 -2.51 6.19 -0.52
C ARG A 51 -2.96 5.60 0.81
N THR A 52 -4.04 4.82 0.81
CA THR A 52 -4.59 4.19 2.02
C THR A 52 -3.57 3.24 2.64
N LEU A 53 -2.93 2.38 1.85
CA LEU A 53 -1.95 1.43 2.34
C LEU A 53 -0.72 2.13 2.95
N ILE A 54 -0.22 3.18 2.28
CA ILE A 54 0.89 4.01 2.78
C ILE A 54 0.51 4.70 4.10
N GLU A 55 -0.70 5.25 4.20
CA GLU A 55 -1.19 5.92 5.41
C GLU A 55 -1.37 4.97 6.60
N GLN A 56 -1.62 3.68 6.34
CA GLN A 56 -1.63 2.63 7.37
C GLN A 56 -0.22 2.10 7.72
N GLY A 57 0.83 2.61 7.08
CA GLY A 57 2.22 2.25 7.36
C GLY A 57 2.72 1.01 6.61
N HIS A 58 2.07 0.62 5.52
CA HIS A 58 2.52 -0.47 4.66
C HIS A 58 3.56 -0.02 3.63
N THR A 59 4.39 -0.96 3.17
CA THR A 59 5.22 -0.74 1.99
C THR A 59 4.41 -1.09 0.76
N VAL A 60 4.41 -0.22 -0.25
CA VAL A 60 3.62 -0.40 -1.48
C VAL A 60 4.52 -0.28 -2.68
N ASP A 61 4.53 -1.32 -3.51
CA ASP A 61 5.06 -1.29 -4.86
C ASP A 61 3.87 -1.26 -5.83
N ALA A 62 3.88 -0.33 -6.79
CA ALA A 62 2.83 -0.23 -7.80
C ALA A 62 3.43 -0.21 -9.22
N ASP A 63 2.84 -0.99 -10.13
CA ASP A 63 3.26 -1.04 -11.53
C ASP A 63 2.05 -1.36 -12.44
N ILE A 64 2.20 -1.05 -13.72
CA ILE A 64 1.26 -1.41 -14.79
C ILE A 64 1.53 -2.82 -15.34
N ASN A 65 2.73 -3.35 -15.08
CA ASN A 65 3.11 -4.71 -15.46
C ASN A 65 3.08 -5.63 -14.25
N LEU A 66 2.46 -6.80 -14.39
CA LEU A 66 2.52 -7.84 -13.35
C LEU A 66 3.91 -8.50 -13.36
N PRO A 67 4.69 -8.47 -12.25
CA PRO A 67 5.97 -9.15 -12.18
C PRO A 67 5.78 -10.67 -12.21
N GLY A 68 6.77 -11.37 -12.77
CA GLY A 68 6.75 -12.83 -12.87
C GLY A 68 6.96 -13.56 -11.54
N ASP A 69 7.47 -12.86 -10.51
CA ASP A 69 7.63 -13.36 -9.16
C ASP A 69 6.89 -12.43 -8.19
N LEU A 70 6.06 -13.01 -7.32
CA LEU A 70 5.25 -12.32 -6.33
C LEU A 70 5.59 -12.74 -4.89
N ASN A 71 6.59 -13.62 -4.69
CA ASN A 71 6.89 -14.20 -3.38
C ASN A 71 7.40 -13.18 -2.35
N SER A 72 7.82 -12.00 -2.79
CA SER A 72 8.23 -10.89 -1.93
C SER A 72 7.06 -10.08 -1.36
N TYR A 73 5.83 -10.32 -1.82
CA TYR A 73 4.65 -9.56 -1.44
C TYR A 73 3.75 -10.37 -0.53
N ASP A 74 3.32 -9.76 0.57
CA ASP A 74 2.35 -10.35 1.51
C ASP A 74 0.92 -10.33 0.93
N VAL A 75 0.64 -9.35 0.06
CA VAL A 75 -0.66 -9.17 -0.59
C VAL A 75 -0.48 -8.56 -1.97
N VAL A 76 -1.33 -8.97 -2.91
CA VAL A 76 -1.41 -8.40 -4.26
C VAL A 76 -2.81 -7.88 -4.50
N PHE A 77 -2.91 -6.60 -4.82
CA PHE A 77 -4.14 -5.97 -5.28
C PHE A 77 -4.12 -5.81 -6.78
N VAL A 78 -5.25 -6.10 -7.42
CA VAL A 78 -5.41 -5.96 -8.87
C VAL A 78 -6.52 -4.96 -9.13
N THR A 79 -6.20 -3.84 -9.76
CA THR A 79 -7.18 -2.84 -10.15
C THR A 79 -7.44 -2.95 -11.64
N THR A 80 -8.68 -3.27 -11.99
CA THR A 80 -9.16 -3.23 -13.37
C THR A 80 -9.90 -1.92 -13.59
N GLY A 81 -9.71 -1.31 -14.75
CA GLY A 81 -10.52 -0.16 -15.17
C GLY A 81 -12.01 -0.47 -15.22
N TRP A 82 -12.82 0.58 -15.35
CA TRP A 82 -14.26 0.50 -15.52
C TRP A 82 -14.60 -0.18 -16.84
N PHE A 83 -15.63 -1.02 -16.82
CA PHE A 83 -16.18 -1.54 -18.07
C PHE A 83 -16.74 -0.38 -18.90
N ARG A 84 -16.13 -0.13 -20.07
CA ARG A 84 -16.62 0.85 -21.04
C ARG A 84 -17.47 0.11 -22.07
N CYS A 85 -18.79 0.38 -22.08
CA CYS A 85 -19.73 -0.17 -23.06
C CYS A 85 -19.73 0.59 -24.39
#